data_AF-A0A081NB43-F1
#
_entry.id   AF-A0A081NB43-F1
#
_cell.length_a   1.000
_cell.length_b   1.000
_cell.length_c   1.000
_cell.angle_alpha   90.00
_cell.angle_beta   90.00
_cell.angle_gamma   90.00
#
_symmetry.space_group_name_H-M   'P 1'
#
loop_
_entity.id
_entity.type
_entity.pdbx_description
1 polymer ?
#
loop_
_entity_poly.entity_id
_entity_poly.type
_entity_poly.pdbx_seq_one_letter_code
_entity_poly.pdbx_strand_id
1 'polypeptide(L)'
;MTYESVNMKLTDIDKSAVTEIHVKANSKPIQSYKSVADLEAIQKFYGYHVASDEIELTFKRKHFTSAAQARVFNMGVYDLNTAQIEFNIGAATGSPAIDAYAPRYSHTKNGQVHADANGLGSITKVRNFTYGATAAGDFEIENLPKEMFLQALHLKSDKIEKVRIEVNGQTIWELSKARMQDYLKRSGRNPQSGWYHVDWMTDNELGNQVSLQGLSDFRLILEMSGADTIVAYTEYLSGLGGI
;
A
#
# COMPACT_ATOMS: atom_id res chain seq x y z
N MET A 1 21.35 -1.68 -8.61
CA MET A 1 20.41 -0.75 -9.28
C MET A 1 19.30 -0.43 -8.30
N THR A 2 18.58 0.68 -8.51
CA THR A 2 17.46 1.07 -7.65
C THR A 2 16.30 1.54 -8.52
N TYR A 3 15.11 0.97 -8.31
CA TYR A 3 13.90 1.25 -9.08
C TYR A 3 12.98 2.22 -8.33
N GLU A 4 12.46 3.24 -9.03
CA GLU A 4 11.43 4.13 -8.47
C GLU A 4 10.03 3.55 -8.65
N SER A 5 9.77 2.92 -9.79
CA SER A 5 8.53 2.21 -10.10
C SER A 5 8.78 1.17 -11.20
N VAL A 6 7.79 0.32 -11.43
CA VAL A 6 7.67 -0.53 -12.62
C VAL A 6 6.33 -0.24 -13.26
N ASN A 7 6.34 0.07 -14.55
CA ASN A 7 5.18 0.39 -15.34
C ASN A 7 4.99 -0.71 -16.39
N MET A 8 3.78 -1.23 -16.51
CA MET A 8 3.45 -2.33 -17.39
C MET A 8 2.32 -1.90 -18.31
N LYS A 9 2.63 -1.73 -19.60
CA LYS A 9 1.67 -1.47 -20.67
C LYS A 9 0.96 -2.76 -21.02
N LEU A 10 -0.37 -2.72 -21.01
CA LEU A 10 -1.22 -3.83 -21.39
C LEU A 10 -1.72 -3.64 -22.82
N THR A 11 -1.58 -4.67 -23.65
CA THR A 11 -2.21 -4.75 -24.96
C THR A 11 -3.18 -5.93 -24.95
N ASP A 12 -4.43 -5.71 -25.37
CA ASP A 12 -5.46 -6.75 -25.43
C ASP A 12 -5.75 -7.47 -24.09
N ILE A 13 -5.45 -6.81 -22.96
CA ILE A 13 -5.70 -7.28 -21.59
C ILE A 13 -6.49 -6.21 -20.84
N ASP A 14 -7.70 -6.54 -20.41
CA ASP A 14 -8.50 -5.68 -19.53
C ASP A 14 -7.87 -5.66 -18.12
N LYS A 15 -7.70 -4.47 -17.53
CA LYS A 15 -7.13 -4.34 -16.18
C LYS A 15 -7.92 -5.07 -15.11
N SER A 16 -9.24 -5.17 -15.28
CA SER A 16 -10.11 -5.90 -14.37
C SER A 16 -9.84 -7.41 -14.38
N ALA A 17 -9.22 -7.94 -15.44
CA ALA A 17 -8.79 -9.32 -15.51
C ALA A 17 -7.45 -9.57 -14.80
N VAL A 18 -6.73 -8.53 -14.37
CA VAL A 18 -5.45 -8.66 -13.65
C VAL A 18 -5.69 -8.67 -12.13
N THR A 19 -5.37 -9.79 -11.50
CA THR A 19 -5.65 -10.07 -10.07
C THR A 19 -4.42 -10.63 -9.36
N GLU A 20 -4.49 -10.72 -8.02
CA GLU A 20 -3.43 -11.31 -7.17
C GLU A 20 -2.03 -10.75 -7.47
N ILE A 21 -1.92 -9.43 -7.41
CA ILE A 21 -0.69 -8.70 -7.73
C ILE A 21 0.24 -8.74 -6.53
N HIS A 22 1.44 -9.29 -6.73
CA HIS A 22 2.46 -9.41 -5.70
C HIS A 22 3.80 -8.86 -6.20
N VAL A 23 4.36 -7.92 -5.45
CA VAL A 23 5.79 -7.58 -5.52
C VAL A 23 6.51 -8.41 -4.48
N LYS A 24 7.54 -9.14 -4.88
CA LYS A 24 8.33 -10.02 -4.00
C LYS A 24 9.81 -9.67 -4.00
N ALA A 25 10.42 -9.77 -2.82
CA ALA A 25 11.86 -9.70 -2.62
C ALA A 25 12.32 -10.98 -1.90
N ASN A 26 13.25 -11.73 -2.49
CA ASN A 26 13.68 -13.04 -2.00
C ASN A 26 12.48 -13.98 -1.70
N SER A 27 11.53 -14.03 -2.64
CA SER A 27 10.28 -14.80 -2.57
C SER A 27 9.29 -14.36 -1.46
N LYS A 28 9.60 -13.33 -0.67
CA LYS A 28 8.68 -12.76 0.33
C LYS A 28 7.84 -11.65 -0.31
N PRO A 29 6.50 -11.70 -0.22
CA PRO A 29 5.66 -10.61 -0.70
C PRO A 29 5.88 -9.36 0.15
N ILE A 30 6.22 -8.26 -0.52
CA ILE A 30 6.37 -6.94 0.07
C ILE A 30 5.16 -6.07 -0.23
N GLN A 31 4.58 -6.13 -1.44
CA GLN A 31 3.31 -5.47 -1.73
C GLN A 31 2.34 -6.50 -2.32
N SER A 32 1.10 -6.51 -1.85
CA SER A 32 0.06 -7.45 -2.27
C SER A 32 -1.27 -6.74 -2.48
N TYR A 33 -1.82 -6.82 -3.69
CA TYR A 33 -3.12 -6.26 -4.06
C TYR A 33 -4.01 -7.32 -4.68
N LYS A 34 -5.29 -7.38 -4.29
CA LYS A 34 -6.23 -8.36 -4.86
C LYS A 34 -6.54 -8.09 -6.33
N SER A 35 -6.55 -6.84 -6.73
CA SER A 35 -6.90 -6.41 -8.08
C SER A 35 -6.19 -5.10 -8.46
N VAL A 36 -6.12 -4.81 -9.75
CA VAL A 36 -5.65 -3.51 -10.24
C VAL A 36 -6.54 -2.37 -9.72
N ALA A 37 -7.86 -2.58 -9.62
CA ALA A 37 -8.77 -1.56 -9.12
C ALA A 37 -8.45 -1.14 -7.67
N ASP A 38 -8.01 -2.08 -6.83
CA ASP A 38 -7.62 -1.78 -5.45
C ASP A 38 -6.27 -1.05 -5.37
N LEU A 39 -5.28 -1.48 -6.17
CA LEU A 39 -4.01 -0.77 -6.34
C LEU A 39 -4.24 0.69 -6.77
N GLU A 40 -5.05 0.88 -7.82
CA GLU A 40 -5.35 2.19 -8.37
C GLU A 40 -6.16 3.06 -7.42
N ALA A 41 -7.04 2.49 -6.59
CA ALA A 41 -7.78 3.24 -5.58
C ALA A 41 -6.83 3.84 -4.53
N ILE A 42 -5.87 3.04 -4.05
CA ILE A 42 -4.82 3.49 -3.10
C ILE A 42 -3.88 4.51 -3.77
N GLN A 43 -3.54 4.30 -5.03
CA GLN A 43 -2.76 5.27 -5.81
C GLN A 43 -3.49 6.60 -6.00
N LYS A 44 -4.75 6.58 -6.42
CA LYS A 44 -5.57 7.79 -6.56
C LYS A 44 -5.72 8.50 -5.22
N PHE A 45 -5.80 7.76 -4.10
CA PHE A 45 -5.82 8.34 -2.75
C PHE A 45 -4.60 9.24 -2.47
N TYR A 46 -3.41 8.82 -2.89
CA TYR A 46 -2.19 9.63 -2.84
C TYR A 46 -1.98 10.56 -4.05
N GLY A 47 -2.99 10.69 -4.91
CA GLY A 47 -2.96 11.57 -6.09
C GLY A 47 -2.08 11.06 -7.24
N TYR A 48 -1.73 9.77 -7.30
CA TYR A 48 -1.06 9.18 -8.47
C TYR A 48 -1.93 9.27 -9.72
N HIS A 49 -1.26 9.48 -10.86
CA HIS A 49 -1.91 9.38 -12.15
C HIS A 49 -2.12 7.89 -12.46
N VAL A 50 -3.25 7.58 -13.06
CA VAL A 50 -3.60 6.21 -13.45
C VAL A 50 -4.04 6.28 -14.90
N ALA A 51 -3.19 5.78 -15.81
CA ALA A 51 -3.51 5.67 -17.22
C ALA A 51 -4.55 4.57 -17.46
N SER A 52 -5.20 4.49 -18.63
CA SER A 52 -6.25 3.48 -18.89
C SER A 52 -5.72 2.10 -19.29
N ASP A 53 -4.47 2.03 -19.74
CA ASP A 53 -3.86 0.84 -20.35
C ASP A 53 -2.51 0.46 -19.71
N GLU A 54 -2.16 1.09 -18.59
CA GLU A 54 -0.93 0.81 -17.85
C GLU A 54 -1.21 0.49 -16.38
N ILE A 55 -0.44 -0.47 -15.83
CA ILE A 55 -0.37 -0.72 -14.40
C ILE A 55 0.98 -0.17 -13.92
N GLU A 56 0.97 0.79 -12.99
CA GLU A 56 2.18 1.27 -12.32
C GLU A 56 2.27 0.66 -10.92
N LEU A 57 3.43 0.09 -10.57
CA LEU A 57 3.80 -0.31 -9.22
C LEU A 57 4.84 0.67 -8.70
N THR A 58 4.44 1.56 -7.79
CA THR A 58 5.29 2.63 -7.27
C THR A 58 6.02 2.21 -6.00
N PHE A 59 7.34 2.38 -5.97
CA PHE A 59 8.16 2.23 -4.76
C PHE A 59 8.47 3.59 -4.15
N LYS A 60 8.78 4.56 -5.00
CA LYS A 60 8.93 5.96 -4.63
C LYS A 60 7.60 6.50 -4.13
N ARG A 61 7.62 7.14 -2.95
CA ARG A 61 6.44 7.74 -2.35
C ARG A 61 6.35 9.21 -2.75
N LYS A 62 5.64 9.52 -3.84
CA LYS A 62 5.63 10.87 -4.42
C LYS A 62 4.95 11.94 -3.56
N HIS A 63 4.12 11.52 -2.61
CA HIS A 63 3.37 12.47 -1.77
C HIS A 63 4.28 13.16 -0.75
N PHE A 64 5.45 12.61 -0.43
CA PHE A 64 6.39 13.26 0.49
C PHE A 64 6.83 14.63 -0.02
N THR A 65 6.94 15.59 0.90
CA THR A 65 7.45 16.95 0.60
C THR A 65 8.93 16.93 0.21
N SER A 66 9.71 16.05 0.85
CA SER A 66 11.14 15.90 0.61
C SER A 66 11.43 14.78 -0.39
N ALA A 67 12.18 15.11 -1.45
CA ALA A 67 12.66 14.12 -2.41
C ALA A 67 13.59 13.07 -1.78
N ALA A 68 14.30 13.42 -0.71
CA ALA A 68 15.14 12.47 0.02
C ALA A 68 14.28 11.44 0.75
N GLN A 69 13.24 11.88 1.46
CA GLN A 69 12.30 10.99 2.15
C GLN A 69 11.51 10.11 1.16
N ALA A 70 11.05 10.70 0.04
CA ALA A 70 10.34 9.97 -1.00
C ALA A 70 11.12 8.78 -1.56
N ARG A 71 12.45 8.92 -1.65
CA ARG A 71 13.38 7.93 -2.23
C ARG A 71 13.87 6.88 -1.22
N VAL A 72 13.61 7.05 0.08
CA VAL A 72 13.95 6.06 1.12
C VAL A 72 13.33 4.69 0.79
N PHE A 73 12.15 4.70 0.17
CA PHE A 73 11.36 3.50 -0.14
C PHE A 73 11.59 2.94 -1.54
N ASN A 74 12.50 3.52 -2.31
CA ASN A 74 12.82 2.98 -3.64
C ASN A 74 13.34 1.55 -3.53
N MET A 75 13.06 0.72 -4.53
CA MET A 75 13.45 -0.69 -4.51
C MET A 75 14.92 -0.84 -4.94
N GLY A 76 15.82 -0.81 -3.96
CA GLY A 76 17.20 -1.28 -4.14
C GLY A 76 17.24 -2.80 -4.30
N VAL A 77 18.08 -3.30 -5.23
CA VAL A 77 18.16 -4.74 -5.51
C VAL A 77 19.56 -5.32 -5.34
N TYR A 78 20.51 -4.55 -4.79
CA TYR A 78 21.90 -4.98 -4.69
C TYR A 78 22.11 -6.21 -3.79
N ASP A 79 21.33 -6.28 -2.70
CA ASP A 79 21.38 -7.34 -1.68
C ASP A 79 20.24 -8.37 -1.82
N LEU A 80 19.56 -8.37 -2.97
CA LEU A 80 18.49 -9.33 -3.27
C LEU A 80 18.98 -10.43 -4.20
N ASN A 81 18.63 -11.66 -3.88
CA ASN A 81 18.77 -12.80 -4.79
C ASN A 81 17.69 -12.76 -5.87
N THR A 82 16.46 -12.39 -5.50
CA THR A 82 15.34 -12.25 -6.43
C THR A 82 14.51 -11.00 -6.14
N ALA A 83 14.07 -10.34 -7.21
CA ALA A 83 13.06 -9.29 -7.22
C ALA A 83 12.04 -9.67 -8.30
N GLN A 84 10.78 -9.89 -7.92
CA GLN A 84 9.77 -10.46 -8.80
C GLN A 84 8.47 -9.67 -8.68
N ILE A 85 7.76 -9.57 -9.81
CA ILE A 85 6.37 -9.11 -9.87
C ILE A 85 5.58 -10.29 -10.41
N GLU A 86 4.58 -10.72 -9.67
CA GLU A 86 3.68 -11.80 -10.04
C GLU A 86 2.25 -11.28 -10.03
N PHE A 87 1.43 -11.76 -10.96
CA PHE A 87 0.00 -11.50 -11.01
C PHE A 87 -0.66 -12.55 -11.90
N ASN A 88 -1.98 -12.71 -11.73
CA ASN A 88 -2.80 -13.53 -12.59
C ASN A 88 -3.43 -12.66 -13.67
N ILE A 89 -3.50 -13.20 -14.88
CA ILE A 89 -4.28 -12.63 -15.98
C ILE A 89 -5.44 -13.58 -16.23
N GLY A 90 -6.67 -13.07 -16.17
CA GLY A 90 -7.87 -13.80 -16.56
C GLY A 90 -7.96 -14.02 -18.07
N ALA A 91 -9.17 -14.25 -18.57
CA ALA A 91 -9.39 -14.38 -20.01
C ALA A 91 -9.02 -13.07 -20.75
N ALA A 92 -8.23 -13.19 -21.81
CA ALA A 92 -7.89 -12.11 -22.72
C ALA A 92 -8.26 -12.52 -24.15
N THR A 93 -8.66 -11.55 -24.98
CA THR A 93 -9.05 -11.76 -26.38
C THR A 93 -8.08 -11.03 -27.29
N GLY A 94 -7.68 -11.63 -28.42
CA GLY A 94 -6.75 -11.00 -29.35
C GLY A 94 -5.31 -11.49 -29.13
N SER A 95 -4.34 -10.57 -29.13
CA SER A 95 -2.91 -10.87 -28.97
C SER A 95 -2.40 -10.26 -27.66
N PRO A 96 -2.68 -10.88 -26.50
CA PRO A 96 -2.32 -10.30 -25.20
C PRO A 96 -0.81 -10.13 -25.08
N ALA A 97 -0.38 -8.92 -24.75
CA ALA A 97 1.03 -8.59 -24.55
C ALA A 97 1.22 -7.61 -23.38
N ILE A 98 2.37 -7.73 -22.74
CA ILE A 98 2.81 -6.83 -21.67
C ILE A 98 4.19 -6.31 -22.03
N ASP A 99 4.31 -4.98 -22.11
CA ASP A 99 5.60 -4.29 -22.23
C ASP A 99 5.89 -3.55 -20.92
N ALA A 100 7.09 -3.73 -20.36
CA ALA A 100 7.43 -3.23 -19.04
C ALA A 100 8.62 -2.26 -19.10
N TYR A 101 8.44 -1.09 -18.50
CA TYR A 101 9.50 -0.10 -18.31
C TYR A 101 9.64 0.28 -16.84
N ALA A 102 10.87 0.54 -16.41
CA ALA A 102 11.14 0.85 -15.00
C ALA A 102 12.13 2.03 -14.90
N PRO A 103 11.68 3.20 -14.41
CA PRO A 103 12.58 4.29 -14.06
C PRO A 103 13.55 3.82 -12.97
N ARG A 104 14.85 3.88 -13.28
CA ARG A 104 15.91 3.39 -12.40
C ARG A 104 17.06 4.37 -12.32
N TYR A 105 17.76 4.37 -11.18
CA TYR A 105 19.09 4.95 -11.06
C TYR A 105 20.13 3.85 -11.03
N SER A 106 21.19 4.05 -11.81
CA SER A 106 22.37 3.22 -11.73
C SER A 106 23.38 3.86 -10.80
N HIS A 107 23.86 3.08 -9.85
CA HIS A 107 25.00 3.44 -9.00
C HIS A 107 26.31 2.94 -9.61
N THR A 108 26.39 2.90 -10.95
CA THR A 108 27.62 2.57 -11.67
C THR A 108 28.37 3.84 -12.02
N LYS A 109 29.58 3.98 -11.48
CA LYS A 109 30.53 5.04 -11.87
C LYS A 109 31.69 4.35 -12.59
N ASN A 110 32.02 4.81 -13.80
CA ASN A 110 33.14 4.28 -14.60
C ASN A 110 33.10 2.75 -14.83
N GLY A 111 31.92 2.18 -15.07
CA GLY A 111 31.78 0.74 -15.38
C GLY A 111 31.93 -0.20 -14.18
N GLN A 112 32.11 0.33 -12.96
CA GLN A 112 32.12 -0.46 -11.72
C GLN A 112 30.84 -0.17 -10.92
N VAL A 113 30.27 -1.22 -10.31
CA VAL A 113 29.23 -1.06 -9.28
C VAL A 113 29.90 -0.37 -8.11
N HIS A 114 29.48 0.86 -7.81
CA HIS A 114 30.03 1.63 -6.70
C HIS A 114 29.58 1.01 -5.37
N ALA A 115 30.34 1.22 -4.30
CA ALA A 115 29.97 0.79 -2.94
C ALA A 115 28.61 1.38 -2.48
N ASP A 116 28.13 2.39 -3.19
CA ASP A 116 26.85 3.08 -2.97
C ASP A 116 25.66 2.40 -3.70
N ALA A 117 25.83 1.18 -4.20
CA ALA A 117 24.71 0.41 -4.73
C ALA A 117 23.70 0.11 -3.60
N ASN A 118 22.60 0.86 -3.58
CA ASN A 118 21.60 0.71 -2.52
C ASN A 118 21.03 -0.71 -2.49
N GLY A 119 21.17 -1.36 -1.32
CA GLY A 119 20.34 -2.49 -0.94
C GLY A 119 18.88 -2.09 -0.78
N LEU A 120 18.01 -3.06 -0.51
CA LEU A 120 16.56 -2.85 -0.44
C LEU A 120 16.16 -1.80 0.61
N GLY A 121 16.87 -1.73 1.73
CA GLY A 121 16.65 -0.72 2.76
C GLY A 121 15.26 -0.81 3.41
N SER A 122 14.69 0.36 3.73
CA SER A 122 13.31 0.45 4.23
C SER A 122 12.33 0.42 3.06
N ILE A 123 11.25 -0.33 3.21
CA ILE A 123 10.25 -0.51 2.16
C ILE A 123 8.85 -0.25 2.70
N THR A 124 7.97 0.22 1.82
CA THR A 124 6.53 0.19 2.09
C THR A 124 6.02 -1.21 1.81
N LYS A 125 5.62 -1.92 2.86
CA LYS A 125 4.95 -3.20 2.73
C LYS A 125 3.44 -2.99 2.69
N VAL A 126 2.81 -3.38 1.59
CA VAL A 126 1.35 -3.36 1.47
C VAL A 126 0.81 -4.77 1.62
N ARG A 127 -0.02 -5.00 2.63
CA ARG A 127 -0.66 -6.30 2.87
C ARG A 127 -2.16 -6.16 2.87
N ASN A 128 -2.86 -7.19 2.41
CA ASN A 128 -4.32 -7.21 2.43
C ASN A 128 -4.84 -8.38 3.28
N PHE A 129 -5.90 -8.10 4.04
CA PHE A 129 -6.57 -9.05 4.93
C PHE A 129 -8.08 -8.93 4.70
N THR A 130 -8.79 -10.05 4.82
CA THR A 130 -10.25 -10.08 4.57
C THR A 130 -10.98 -10.48 5.83
N TYR A 131 -12.02 -9.71 6.15
CA TYR A 131 -12.85 -9.90 7.33
C TYR A 131 -14.32 -9.85 6.92
N GLY A 132 -15.17 -10.58 7.64
CA GLY A 132 -16.61 -10.58 7.40
C GLY A 132 -17.38 -10.05 8.60
N ALA A 133 -18.01 -8.89 8.46
CA ALA A 133 -18.98 -8.40 9.43
C ALA A 133 -20.35 -9.02 9.10
N THR A 134 -20.99 -9.66 10.07
CA THR A 134 -22.24 -10.42 9.85
C THR A 134 -23.51 -9.61 10.03
N ALA A 135 -23.42 -8.43 10.65
CA ALA A 135 -24.54 -7.55 10.94
C ALA A 135 -24.08 -6.08 11.08
N ALA A 136 -25.04 -5.17 11.28
CA ALA A 136 -24.75 -3.81 11.72
C ALA A 136 -24.27 -3.79 13.19
N GLY A 137 -23.54 -2.74 13.57
CA GLY A 137 -22.94 -2.57 14.89
C GLY A 137 -21.43 -2.60 14.88
N ASP A 138 -20.82 -2.68 16.06
CA ASP A 138 -19.36 -2.69 16.21
C ASP A 138 -18.79 -4.04 15.77
N PHE A 139 -17.81 -3.99 14.88
CA PHE A 139 -17.02 -5.13 14.41
C PHE A 139 -15.55 -4.90 14.72
N GLU A 140 -14.91 -5.84 15.42
CA GLU A 140 -13.54 -5.70 15.91
C GLU A 140 -12.53 -6.50 15.08
N ILE A 141 -11.38 -5.89 14.80
CA ILE A 141 -10.22 -6.50 14.17
C ILE A 141 -9.01 -6.30 15.09
N GLU A 142 -8.56 -7.36 15.75
CA GLU A 142 -7.44 -7.33 16.71
C GLU A 142 -6.19 -8.09 16.24
N ASN A 143 -6.26 -8.77 15.09
CA ASN A 143 -5.25 -9.72 14.64
C ASN A 143 -4.41 -9.22 13.45
N LEU A 144 -4.38 -7.90 13.19
CA LEU A 144 -3.48 -7.35 12.19
C LEU A 144 -2.01 -7.55 12.62
N PRO A 145 -1.10 -7.94 11.70
CA PRO A 145 0.30 -8.10 12.03
C PRO A 145 0.92 -6.82 12.61
N LYS A 146 1.74 -6.98 13.65
CA LYS A 146 2.48 -5.90 14.28
C LYS A 146 3.89 -5.85 13.69
N GLU A 147 4.05 -5.06 12.63
CA GLU A 147 5.36 -4.75 12.03
C GLU A 147 6.02 -3.59 12.79
N MET A 148 7.05 -2.94 12.23
CA MET A 148 7.72 -1.83 12.89
C MET A 148 6.81 -0.60 12.98
N PHE A 149 6.37 -0.09 11.83
CA PHE A 149 5.49 1.06 11.76
C PHE A 149 4.33 0.84 10.81
N LEU A 150 3.18 1.45 11.12
CA LEU A 150 1.99 1.52 10.28
C LEU A 150 1.79 2.96 9.82
N GLN A 151 1.93 3.20 8.51
CA GLN A 151 1.69 4.51 7.90
C GLN A 151 0.21 4.78 7.69
N ALA A 152 -0.53 3.80 7.16
CA ALA A 152 -1.91 3.97 6.76
C ALA A 152 -2.69 2.65 6.75
N LEU A 153 -4.01 2.78 6.83
CA LEU A 153 -5.02 1.73 6.64
C LEU A 153 -6.01 2.18 5.57
N HIS A 154 -6.28 1.31 4.60
CA HIS A 154 -7.35 1.50 3.62
C HIS A 154 -8.32 0.33 3.74
N LEU A 155 -9.50 0.59 4.28
CA LEU A 155 -10.54 -0.39 4.50
C LEU A 155 -11.57 -0.28 3.38
N LYS A 156 -11.68 -1.31 2.55
CA LYS A 156 -12.66 -1.37 1.47
C LYS A 156 -13.96 -1.97 1.99
N SER A 157 -14.98 -1.13 2.14
CA SER A 157 -16.38 -1.47 2.39
C SER A 157 -17.22 -0.19 2.35
N ASP A 158 -18.39 -0.26 1.74
CA ASP A 158 -19.37 0.84 1.78
C ASP A 158 -20.15 0.90 3.10
N LYS A 159 -20.05 -0.13 3.94
CA LYS A 159 -20.82 -0.27 5.18
C LYS A 159 -20.10 0.26 6.42
N ILE A 160 -18.87 0.77 6.31
CA ILE A 160 -18.14 1.37 7.43
C ILE A 160 -18.61 2.81 7.64
N GLU A 161 -19.15 3.11 8.82
CA GLU A 161 -19.64 4.45 9.21
C GLU A 161 -18.63 5.20 10.08
N LYS A 162 -17.91 4.48 10.95
CA LYS A 162 -16.94 5.04 11.90
C LYS A 162 -15.82 4.05 12.13
N VAL A 163 -14.62 4.55 12.41
CA VAL A 163 -13.49 3.72 12.85
C VAL A 163 -12.92 4.30 14.14
N ARG A 164 -12.79 3.42 15.13
CA ARG A 164 -12.06 3.65 16.38
C ARG A 164 -10.83 2.74 16.41
N ILE A 165 -9.70 3.28 16.84
CA ILE A 165 -8.44 2.54 16.98
C ILE A 165 -8.02 2.59 18.44
N GLU A 166 -7.78 1.42 18.99
CA GLU A 166 -7.35 1.23 20.37
C GLU A 166 -5.97 0.60 20.43
N VAL A 167 -5.14 1.12 21.33
CA VAL A 167 -3.82 0.57 21.66
C VAL A 167 -3.77 0.34 23.16
N ASN A 168 -3.54 -0.91 23.56
CA ASN A 168 -3.51 -1.32 24.97
C ASN A 168 -4.74 -0.81 25.76
N GLY A 169 -5.93 -0.89 25.15
CA GLY A 169 -7.21 -0.44 25.72
C GLY A 169 -7.44 1.07 25.76
N GLN A 170 -6.57 1.88 25.15
CA GLN A 170 -6.77 3.32 25.01
C GLN A 170 -7.12 3.70 23.57
N THR A 171 -8.19 4.48 23.40
CA THR A 171 -8.54 5.05 22.09
C THR A 171 -7.53 6.11 21.68
N ILE A 172 -6.78 5.84 20.62
CA ILE A 172 -5.81 6.77 20.04
C ILE A 172 -6.35 7.49 18.80
N TRP A 173 -7.45 6.98 18.23
CA TRP A 173 -8.10 7.56 17.05
C TRP A 173 -9.58 7.19 17.02
N GLU A 174 -10.45 8.15 16.71
CA GLU A 174 -11.87 7.88 16.48
C GLU A 174 -12.48 8.96 15.58
N LEU A 175 -12.98 8.58 14.40
CA LEU A 175 -13.69 9.50 13.50
C LEU A 175 -14.78 8.76 12.71
N SER A 176 -15.81 9.50 12.33
CA SER A 176 -16.78 9.04 11.34
C SER A 176 -16.21 9.14 9.92
N LYS A 177 -16.74 8.35 8.98
CA LYS A 177 -16.30 8.33 7.58
C LYS A 177 -16.36 9.71 6.95
N ALA A 178 -17.47 10.43 7.16
CA ALA A 178 -17.63 11.78 6.63
C ALA A 178 -16.57 12.77 7.17
N ARG A 179 -16.29 12.74 8.48
CA ARG A 179 -15.27 13.62 9.09
C ARG A 179 -13.87 13.23 8.66
N MET A 180 -13.58 11.94 8.57
CA MET A 180 -12.27 11.46 8.16
C MET A 180 -11.97 11.83 6.70
N GLN A 181 -12.96 11.69 5.81
CA GLN A 181 -12.81 12.09 4.42
C GLN A 181 -12.55 13.60 4.27
N ASP A 182 -13.21 14.43 5.06
CA ASP A 182 -12.94 15.87 5.07
C ASP A 182 -11.53 16.20 5.58
N TYR A 183 -11.10 15.57 6.68
CA TYR A 183 -9.75 15.71 7.22
C TYR A 183 -8.67 15.34 6.18
N LEU A 184 -8.84 14.20 5.50
CA LEU A 184 -7.92 13.71 4.47
C LEU A 184 -7.86 14.63 3.23
N LYS A 185 -8.99 15.21 2.82
CA LYS A 185 -9.00 16.18 1.71
C LYS A 185 -8.18 17.43 2.04
N ARG A 186 -8.23 17.89 3.30
CA ARG A 186 -7.43 19.04 3.76
C ARG A 186 -5.93 18.75 3.74
N SER A 187 -5.52 17.47 3.84
CA SER A 187 -4.12 17.05 3.70
C SER A 187 -3.73 16.67 2.25
N GLY A 188 -4.56 17.02 1.27
CA GLY A 188 -4.28 16.78 -0.15
C GLY A 188 -4.44 15.32 -0.59
N ARG A 189 -5.14 14.50 0.20
CA ARG A 189 -5.54 13.15 -0.21
C ARG A 189 -6.85 13.17 -0.99
N ASN A 190 -7.09 12.10 -1.75
CA ASN A 190 -8.35 11.90 -2.47
C ASN A 190 -9.07 10.63 -1.97
N PRO A 191 -9.84 10.67 -0.88
CA PRO A 191 -10.59 9.51 -0.41
C PRO A 191 -11.60 9.00 -1.44
N GLN A 192 -11.66 7.68 -1.63
CA GLN A 192 -12.54 7.06 -2.63
C GLN A 192 -13.87 6.57 -2.03
N SER A 193 -14.93 6.59 -2.84
CA SER A 193 -16.19 5.90 -2.50
C SER A 193 -15.94 4.39 -2.41
N GLY A 194 -16.59 3.68 -1.48
CA GLY A 194 -16.24 2.28 -1.19
C GLY A 194 -15.15 2.10 -0.14
N TRP A 195 -14.54 3.20 0.35
CA TRP A 195 -13.37 3.12 1.21
C TRP A 195 -13.48 3.99 2.46
N TYR A 196 -12.91 3.48 3.55
CA TYR A 196 -12.54 4.24 4.72
C TYR A 196 -11.01 4.25 4.82
N HIS A 197 -10.39 5.42 4.92
CA HIS A 197 -8.94 5.54 5.01
C HIS A 197 -8.54 6.13 6.37
N VAL A 198 -7.45 5.64 6.92
CA VAL A 198 -6.70 6.27 8.02
C VAL A 198 -5.29 6.44 7.52
N ASP A 199 -4.77 7.67 7.52
CA ASP A 199 -3.39 7.97 7.17
C ASP A 199 -2.83 8.84 8.28
N TRP A 200 -1.77 8.37 8.93
CA TRP A 200 -1.11 9.12 10.00
C TRP A 200 -0.04 10.07 9.45
N MET A 201 0.29 9.95 8.17
CA MET A 201 1.33 10.74 7.51
C MET A 201 0.73 11.85 6.64
N THR A 202 -0.28 12.56 7.17
CA THR A 202 -0.99 13.62 6.45
C THR A 202 -0.12 14.82 6.10
N ASP A 203 0.94 15.07 6.87
CA ASP A 203 1.89 16.16 6.60
C ASP A 203 2.93 15.79 5.54
N ASN A 204 2.85 14.58 4.96
CA ASN A 204 3.74 14.12 3.92
C ASN A 204 5.21 14.07 4.35
N GLU A 205 5.44 13.72 5.62
CA GLU A 205 6.75 13.63 6.25
C GLU A 205 6.87 12.37 7.12
N LEU A 206 8.07 11.81 7.19
CA LEU A 206 8.34 10.68 8.09
C LEU A 206 8.35 11.17 9.54
N GLY A 207 7.74 10.42 10.44
CA GLY A 207 7.75 10.66 11.89
C GLY A 207 6.40 10.44 12.57
N ASN A 208 5.29 10.60 11.83
CA ASN A 208 3.94 10.53 12.40
C ASN A 208 3.29 9.14 12.31
N GLN A 209 3.95 8.16 11.69
CA GLN A 209 3.47 6.78 11.60
C GLN A 209 3.29 6.12 12.99
N VAL A 210 2.33 5.22 13.12
CA VAL A 210 2.09 4.51 14.38
C VAL A 210 3.15 3.42 14.56
N SER A 211 3.90 3.45 15.67
CA SER A 211 4.77 2.35 16.06
C SER A 211 3.93 1.18 16.55
N LEU A 212 4.08 0.01 15.92
CA LEU A 212 3.42 -1.23 16.35
C LEU A 212 4.37 -2.15 17.14
N GLN A 213 5.65 -1.80 17.19
CA GLN A 213 6.67 -2.57 17.90
C GLN A 213 6.40 -2.59 19.40
N GLY A 214 6.31 -3.79 19.97
CA GLY A 214 6.12 -3.99 21.41
C GLY A 214 4.70 -3.72 21.92
N LEU A 215 3.73 -3.45 21.04
CA LEU A 215 2.33 -3.29 21.47
C LEU A 215 1.73 -4.63 21.88
N SER A 216 1.15 -4.69 23.08
CA SER A 216 0.39 -5.86 23.54
C SER A 216 -0.92 -6.00 22.78
N ASP A 217 -1.61 -4.89 22.52
CA ASP A 217 -2.88 -4.84 21.80
C ASP A 217 -2.92 -3.69 20.79
N PHE A 218 -3.41 -3.99 19.59
CA PHE A 218 -3.71 -3.02 18.53
C PHE A 218 -5.01 -3.47 17.87
N ARG A 219 -6.07 -2.68 18.02
CA ARG A 219 -7.42 -3.07 17.64
C ARG A 219 -8.08 -1.98 16.81
N LEU A 220 -8.73 -2.41 15.73
CA LEU A 220 -9.66 -1.59 14.97
C LEU A 220 -11.07 -1.98 15.37
N ILE A 221 -11.91 -0.99 15.61
CA ILE A 221 -13.33 -1.16 15.91
C ILE A 221 -14.09 -0.37 14.85
N LEU A 222 -14.80 -1.10 13.99
CA LEU A 222 -15.53 -0.56 12.86
C LEU A 222 -17.01 -0.51 13.21
N GLU A 223 -17.61 0.67 13.19
CA GLU A 223 -19.07 0.80 13.29
C GLU A 223 -19.66 0.50 11.90
N MET A 224 -20.32 -0.64 11.76
CA MET A 224 -20.87 -1.14 10.51
C MET A 224 -22.36 -0.82 10.38
N SER A 225 -22.79 -0.39 9.19
CA SER A 225 -24.21 -0.14 8.88
C SER A 225 -24.99 -1.41 8.48
N GLY A 226 -24.31 -2.55 8.37
CA GLY A 226 -24.86 -3.82 7.90
C GLY A 226 -23.77 -4.85 7.62
N ALA A 227 -24.18 -6.07 7.25
CA ALA A 227 -23.26 -7.14 6.89
C ALA A 227 -22.48 -6.80 5.61
N ASP A 228 -21.16 -7.07 5.61
CA ASP A 228 -20.29 -6.89 4.45
C ASP A 228 -18.96 -7.65 4.60
N THR A 229 -18.26 -7.81 3.49
CA THR A 229 -16.84 -8.21 3.49
C THR A 229 -15.95 -6.97 3.49
N ILE A 230 -15.10 -6.84 4.50
CA ILE A 230 -14.09 -5.79 4.56
C ILE A 230 -12.77 -6.33 4.04
N VAL A 231 -12.15 -5.62 3.09
CA VAL A 231 -10.74 -5.85 2.73
C VAL A 231 -9.90 -4.74 3.34
N ALA A 232 -9.06 -5.10 4.31
CA ALA A 232 -8.15 -4.17 4.96
C ALA A 232 -6.79 -4.21 4.27
N TYR A 233 -6.39 -3.09 3.69
CA TYR A 233 -5.04 -2.86 3.16
C TYR A 233 -4.23 -2.07 4.18
N THR A 234 -3.12 -2.64 4.64
CA THR A 234 -2.21 -2.01 5.59
C THR A 234 -0.93 -1.58 4.89
N GLU A 235 -0.48 -0.36 5.13
CA GLU A 235 0.81 0.14 4.65
C GLU A 235 1.80 0.19 5.81
N TYR A 236 2.65 -0.83 5.92
CA TYR A 236 3.72 -0.86 6.91
C TYR A 236 5.01 -0.27 6.36
N LEU A 237 5.79 0.37 7.23
CA LEU A 237 7.15 0.82 6.92
C LEU A 237 8.12 -0.03 7.73
N SER A 238 8.90 -0.89 7.06
CA SER A 238 9.90 -1.73 7.71
C SER A 238 10.93 -2.26 6.70
N GLY A 239 11.99 -2.92 7.18
CA GLY A 239 12.91 -3.67 6.32
C GLY A 239 12.36 -5.04 5.91
N LEU A 240 13.07 -5.76 5.04
CA LEU A 240 12.62 -7.08 4.54
C LEU A 240 12.39 -8.11 5.66
N GLY A 241 13.23 -8.10 6.71
CA GLY A 241 13.15 -9.02 7.85
C GLY A 241 11.92 -8.83 8.73
N GLY A 242 11.31 -7.63 8.70
CA GLY A 242 10.33 -7.21 9.71
C GLY A 242 10.98 -6.30 10.76
N ILE A 243 10.50 -6.40 12.00
CA ILE A 243 11.12 -5.82 13.20
C ILE A 243 12.51 -6.42 13.41
#